data_AF-A0A969HJZ7-F1
#
_entry.id   AF-A0A969HJZ7-F1
#
_cell.length_a   1.000
_cell.length_b   1.000
_cell.length_c   1.000
_cell.angle_alpha   90.00
_cell.angle_beta   90.00
_cell.angle_gamma   90.00
#
_symmetry.space_group_name_H-M   'P 1'
#
loop_
_entity.id
_entity.type
_entity.pdbx_description
1 polymer ?
#
loop_
_entity_poly.entity_id
_entity_poly.type
_entity_poly.pdbx_seq_one_letter_code
_entity_poly.pdbx_strand_id
1 'polypeptide(L)'
;GWEKTAFLALWILPALLFYALIHMGQQGLVFVFLPALLLWSATGLVSLLAQRPQALVAATAILVALNVGVFCFAPEYPLGPERQRLLTRETLVNSDHFYQDRFEAIKQHFSHESTLILAANWHHVEYYLPEYTHLPFNIGSKWEHDAGAPANARPQVINANPTSFGLSSNAQGQTIVIVFDPELNIFNETVDRTNELELAHGGELHYFALAEDDHFYLGSGSFGVLLP
;
A
#
# COMPACT_ATOMS: atom_id res chain seq x y z
N GLY A 1 33.88 24.61 -5.00
CA GLY A 1 32.74 25.07 -4.16
C GLY A 1 31.46 25.07 -4.99
N TRP A 2 31.44 25.92 -6.01
CA TRP A 2 30.32 26.08 -6.96
C TRP A 2 29.82 24.78 -7.61
N GLU A 3 30.71 23.90 -8.08
CA GLU A 3 30.33 22.65 -8.77
C GLU A 3 29.50 21.71 -7.89
N LYS A 4 29.83 21.60 -6.59
CA LYS A 4 29.09 20.76 -5.63
C LYS A 4 27.70 21.31 -5.35
N THR A 5 27.58 22.63 -5.24
CA THR A 5 26.31 23.33 -5.06
C THR A 5 25.44 23.23 -6.32
N ALA A 6 26.04 23.42 -7.49
CA ALA A 6 25.35 23.29 -8.78
C ALA A 6 24.84 21.85 -8.98
N PHE A 7 25.66 20.85 -8.67
CA PHE A 7 25.26 19.44 -8.72
C PHE A 7 24.08 19.14 -7.79
N LEU A 8 24.13 19.57 -6.52
CA LEU A 8 23.01 19.39 -5.58
C LEU A 8 21.75 20.15 -6.04
N ALA A 9 21.89 21.36 -6.56
CA ALA A 9 20.76 22.14 -7.07
C ALA A 9 20.13 21.46 -8.29
N LEU A 10 20.93 21.01 -9.25
CA LEU A 10 20.48 20.26 -10.43
C LEU A 10 19.82 18.93 -10.05
N TRP A 11 20.25 18.30 -8.95
CA TRP A 11 19.64 17.07 -8.45
C TRP A 11 18.26 17.34 -7.81
N ILE A 12 18.16 18.33 -6.92
CA ILE A 12 16.96 18.52 -6.10
C ILE A 12 15.88 19.34 -6.82
N LEU A 13 16.28 20.37 -7.57
CA LEU A 13 15.36 21.36 -8.11
C LEU A 13 14.29 20.78 -9.05
N PRO A 14 14.59 19.83 -9.95
CA PRO A 14 13.55 19.22 -10.79
C PRO A 14 12.49 18.48 -9.97
N ALA A 15 12.90 17.73 -8.94
CA ALA A 15 11.99 17.00 -8.06
C ALA A 15 11.14 17.97 -7.22
N LEU A 16 11.73 19.03 -6.67
CA LEU A 16 11.00 20.05 -5.93
C LEU A 16 10.01 20.82 -6.81
N LEU A 17 10.41 21.21 -8.03
CA LEU A 17 9.52 21.91 -8.97
C LEU A 17 8.36 21.00 -9.38
N PHE A 18 8.64 19.73 -9.67
CA PHE A 18 7.60 18.75 -9.95
C PHE A 18 6.62 18.65 -8.78
N TYR A 19 7.10 18.57 -7.55
CA TYR A 19 6.26 18.50 -6.34
C TYR A 19 5.46 19.77 -6.04
N ALA A 20 6.05 20.94 -6.27
CA ALA A 20 5.39 22.21 -6.07
C ALA A 20 4.23 22.41 -7.08
N LEU A 21 4.35 21.81 -8.26
CA LEU A 21 3.38 21.95 -9.36
C LEU A 21 2.40 20.78 -9.46
N ILE A 22 2.79 19.58 -9.02
CA ILE A 22 2.02 18.35 -9.15
C ILE A 22 1.89 17.72 -7.76
N HIS A 23 0.68 17.79 -7.20
CA HIS A 23 0.37 17.20 -5.91
C HIS A 23 0.17 15.69 -6.10
N MET A 24 1.22 14.90 -5.85
CA MET A 24 1.11 13.45 -5.77
C MET A 24 0.94 13.04 -4.30
N GLY A 25 -0.17 12.37 -3.97
CA GLY A 25 -0.49 11.94 -2.60
C GLY A 25 0.36 10.78 -2.06
N GLN A 26 1.41 10.34 -2.76
CA GLN A 26 2.22 9.19 -2.37
C GLN A 26 3.43 9.60 -1.51
N GLN A 27 3.45 9.13 -0.26
CA GLN A 27 4.50 9.44 0.72
C GLN A 27 5.91 9.01 0.28
N GLY A 28 6.03 7.97 -0.57
CA GLY A 28 7.31 7.42 -1.02
C GLY A 28 8.12 8.33 -1.94
N LEU A 29 7.48 9.32 -2.58
CA LEU A 29 8.17 10.22 -3.50
C LEU A 29 9.16 11.17 -2.77
N VAL A 30 9.06 11.29 -1.43
CA VAL A 30 10.03 12.02 -0.59
C VAL A 30 11.44 11.43 -0.72
N PHE A 31 11.56 10.12 -1.00
CA PHE A 31 12.85 9.45 -1.14
C PHE A 31 13.70 9.98 -2.31
N VAL A 32 13.09 10.63 -3.30
CA VAL A 32 13.81 11.18 -4.47
C VAL A 32 14.77 12.30 -4.09
N PHE A 33 14.41 13.13 -3.10
CA PHE A 33 15.23 14.26 -2.66
C PHE A 33 15.77 14.10 -1.23
N LEU A 34 15.38 13.04 -0.52
CA LEU A 34 15.84 12.74 0.84
C LEU A 34 17.37 12.69 0.99
N PRO A 35 18.14 12.01 0.11
CA PRO A 35 19.61 11.96 0.25
C PRO A 35 20.25 13.35 0.25
N ALA A 36 19.75 14.23 -0.61
CA ALA A 36 20.29 15.56 -0.75
C ALA A 36 19.88 16.47 0.44
N LEU A 37 18.66 16.30 0.95
CA LEU A 37 18.25 16.92 2.22
C LEU A 37 19.12 16.46 3.38
N LEU A 38 19.43 15.16 3.49
CA LEU A 38 20.30 14.65 4.55
C LEU A 38 21.70 15.28 4.51
N LEU A 39 22.28 15.44 3.32
CA LEU A 39 23.58 16.10 3.14
C LEU A 39 23.52 17.58 3.54
N TRP A 40 22.48 18.30 3.14
CA TRP A 40 22.27 19.70 3.54
C TRP A 40 22.00 19.85 5.03
N SER A 41 21.18 18.99 5.62
CA SER A 41 20.92 18.97 7.06
C SER A 41 22.19 18.67 7.83
N ALA A 42 23.01 17.70 7.40
CA ALA A 42 24.27 17.36 8.05
C ALA A 42 25.28 18.53 8.01
N THR A 43 25.47 19.14 6.84
CA THR A 43 26.37 20.31 6.71
C THR A 43 25.86 21.51 7.49
N GLY A 44 24.56 21.79 7.44
CA GLY A 44 23.92 22.83 8.24
C GLY A 44 24.09 22.60 9.74
N LEU A 45 23.88 21.36 10.20
CA LEU A 45 24.01 20.99 11.61
C LEU A 45 25.44 21.13 12.12
N VAL A 46 26.43 20.65 11.35
CA VAL A 46 27.86 20.80 11.70
C VAL A 46 28.23 22.27 11.78
N SER A 47 27.84 23.08 10.79
CA SER A 47 28.11 24.51 10.77
C SER A 47 27.46 25.22 11.96
N LEU A 48 26.20 24.89 12.27
CA LEU A 48 25.45 25.48 13.37
C LEU A 48 26.09 25.20 14.74
N LEU A 49 26.64 23.99 14.92
CA LEU A 49 27.17 23.51 16.20
C LEU A 49 28.69 23.73 16.39
N ALA A 50 29.46 23.97 15.32
CA ALA A 50 30.93 24.01 15.35
C ALA A 50 31.54 25.00 16.36
N GLN A 51 30.84 26.10 16.67
CA GLN A 51 31.31 27.14 17.60
C GLN A 51 30.36 27.33 18.79
N ARG A 52 29.48 26.36 19.06
CA ARG A 52 28.48 26.45 20.14
C ARG A 52 28.97 25.78 21.41
N PRO A 53 28.48 26.20 22.60
CA PRO A 53 28.79 25.55 23.85
C PRO A 53 28.40 24.07 23.82
N GLN A 54 29.18 23.23 24.50
CA GLN A 54 28.94 21.78 24.58
C GLN A 54 27.54 21.43 25.06
N ALA A 55 26.92 22.28 25.89
CA ALA A 55 25.53 22.11 26.32
C ALA A 55 24.53 22.10 25.16
N LEU A 56 24.72 22.95 24.13
CA LEU A 56 23.85 22.95 22.95
C LEU A 56 24.08 21.71 22.09
N VAL A 57 25.33 21.28 21.94
CA VAL A 57 25.66 20.03 21.24
C VAL A 57 25.00 18.84 21.93
N ALA A 58 25.09 18.78 23.27
CA ALA A 58 24.46 17.74 24.07
C ALA A 58 22.92 17.80 23.96
N ALA A 59 22.31 18.98 24.02
CA ALA A 59 20.88 19.15 23.84
C ALA A 59 20.41 18.67 22.46
N THR A 60 21.16 18.99 21.40
CA THR A 60 20.88 18.48 20.05
C THR A 60 21.03 16.97 19.97
N ALA A 61 22.08 16.39 20.56
CA ALA A 61 22.27 14.95 20.60
C ALA A 61 21.13 14.24 21.33
N ILE A 62 20.65 14.79 22.45
CA ILE A 62 19.49 14.29 23.19
C ILE A 62 18.22 14.36 22.33
N LEU A 63 18.01 15.48 21.61
CA LEU A 63 16.86 15.62 20.72
C LEU A 63 16.87 14.57 19.60
N VAL A 64 18.04 14.33 18.99
CA VAL A 64 18.21 13.29 17.97
C VAL A 64 17.95 11.91 18.56
N ALA A 65 18.54 11.60 19.72
CA ALA A 65 18.32 10.33 20.41
C ALA A 65 16.84 10.11 20.76
N LEU A 66 16.12 11.17 21.14
CA LEU A 66 14.68 11.10 21.39
C LEU A 66 13.89 10.81 20.12
N ASN A 67 14.23 11.44 18.98
CA ASN A 67 13.59 11.15 17.69
C ASN A 67 13.84 9.69 17.24
N VAL A 68 15.08 9.22 17.39
CA VAL A 68 15.42 7.80 17.13
C VAL A 68 14.65 6.88 18.07
N GLY A 69 14.54 7.25 19.35
CA GLY A 69 13.75 6.52 20.34
C GLY A 69 12.29 6.41 19.94
N VAL A 70 11.66 7.52 19.52
CA VAL A 70 10.29 7.52 19.00
C VAL A 70 10.17 6.60 17.79
N PHE A 71 11.09 6.67 16.82
CA PHE A 71 11.06 5.78 15.66
C PHE A 71 11.19 4.30 16.03
N CYS A 72 12.11 3.95 16.94
CA CYS A 72 12.41 2.57 17.28
C CYS A 72 11.38 1.93 18.22
N PHE A 73 10.73 2.72 19.08
CA PHE A 73 9.93 2.20 20.20
C PHE A 73 8.50 2.73 20.26
N ALA A 74 8.15 3.84 19.59
CA ALA A 74 6.76 4.29 19.59
C ALA A 74 5.92 3.35 18.73
N PRO A 75 4.67 3.07 19.16
CA PRO A 75 3.78 2.24 18.36
C PRO A 75 3.34 2.98 17.09
N GLU A 76 2.89 2.23 16.09
CA GLU A 76 2.35 2.78 14.84
C GLU A 76 1.18 3.75 15.09
N TYR A 77 0.33 3.44 16.08
CA TYR A 77 -0.86 4.21 16.47
C TYR A 77 -0.81 4.63 17.94
N PRO A 78 0.02 5.61 18.34
CA PRO A 78 0.18 5.98 19.76
C PRO A 78 -1.07 6.60 20.38
N LEU A 79 -1.96 7.15 19.56
CA LEU A 79 -3.21 7.78 20.00
C LEU A 79 -4.47 7.01 19.54
N GLY A 80 -4.30 5.77 19.09
CA GLY A 80 -5.37 4.89 18.61
C GLY A 80 -5.49 4.81 17.07
N PRO A 81 -6.24 3.81 16.56
CA PRO A 81 -6.24 3.43 15.14
C PRO A 81 -6.77 4.49 14.19
N GLU A 82 -7.71 5.32 14.64
CA GLU A 82 -8.32 6.38 13.81
C GLU A 82 -7.51 7.68 13.78
N ARG A 83 -6.42 7.75 14.56
CA ARG A 83 -5.59 8.95 14.64
C ARG A 83 -4.35 8.84 13.75
N GLN A 84 -3.45 9.81 13.89
CA GLN A 84 -2.26 9.90 13.06
C GLN A 84 -1.39 8.66 13.21
N ARG A 85 -1.26 7.92 12.10
CA ARG A 85 -0.27 6.86 11.89
C ARG A 85 1.12 7.48 11.91
N LEU A 86 2.01 6.97 12.77
CA LEU A 86 3.42 7.35 12.76
C LEU A 86 4.19 6.42 11.81
N LEU A 87 5.30 6.92 11.25
CA LEU A 87 6.25 6.12 10.50
C LEU A 87 7.32 5.61 11.47
N THR A 88 7.04 4.52 12.17
CA THR A 88 7.95 3.91 13.14
C THR A 88 8.51 2.59 12.60
N ARG A 89 9.42 1.96 13.34
CA ARG A 89 9.89 0.61 13.04
C ARG A 89 8.72 -0.39 12.97
N GLU A 90 7.75 -0.27 13.86
CA GLU A 90 6.58 -1.14 13.88
C GLU A 90 5.76 -0.99 12.59
N THR A 91 5.57 0.24 12.10
CA THR A 91 4.90 0.52 10.82
C THR A 91 5.55 -0.20 9.64
N LEU A 92 6.89 -0.24 9.59
CA LEU A 92 7.63 -0.94 8.54
C LEU A 92 7.43 -2.45 8.63
N VAL A 93 7.60 -3.00 9.84
CA VAL A 93 7.39 -4.43 10.09
C VAL A 93 5.95 -4.83 9.73
N ASN A 94 4.95 -4.09 10.20
CA ASN A 94 3.54 -4.37 9.89
C ASN A 94 3.25 -4.28 8.39
N SER A 95 3.85 -3.32 7.68
CA SER A 95 3.74 -3.22 6.22
C SER A 95 4.39 -4.41 5.51
N ASP A 96 5.57 -4.83 5.94
CA ASP A 96 6.26 -5.98 5.34
C ASP A 96 5.46 -7.26 5.55
N HIS A 97 5.01 -7.50 6.78
CA HIS A 97 4.16 -8.64 7.13
C HIS A 97 2.84 -8.63 6.33
N PHE A 98 2.20 -7.46 6.20
CA PHE A 98 0.95 -7.31 5.44
C PHE A 98 1.07 -7.85 4.02
N TYR A 99 2.14 -7.49 3.31
CA TYR A 99 2.36 -7.90 1.92
C TYR A 99 2.94 -9.32 1.82
N GLN A 100 3.98 -9.63 2.59
CA GLN A 100 4.66 -10.92 2.51
C GLN A 100 3.71 -12.07 2.82
N ASP A 101 2.95 -11.99 3.92
CA ASP A 101 2.04 -13.05 4.32
C ASP A 101 0.97 -13.31 3.26
N ARG A 102 0.41 -12.24 2.66
CA ARG A 102 -0.59 -12.37 1.59
C ARG A 102 0.00 -12.98 0.33
N PHE A 103 1.17 -12.51 -0.11
CA PHE A 103 1.81 -13.06 -1.31
C PHE A 103 2.20 -14.52 -1.13
N GLU A 104 2.73 -14.89 0.04
CA GLU A 104 3.06 -16.28 0.35
C GLU A 104 1.81 -17.15 0.43
N ALA A 105 0.77 -16.69 1.14
CA ALA A 105 -0.50 -17.41 1.22
C ALA A 105 -1.10 -17.63 -0.17
N ILE A 106 -1.04 -16.61 -1.05
CA ILE A 106 -1.55 -16.70 -2.41
C ILE A 106 -0.79 -17.77 -3.22
N LYS A 107 0.54 -17.69 -3.22
CA LYS A 107 1.41 -18.62 -3.97
C LYS A 107 1.31 -20.06 -3.46
N GLN A 108 1.07 -20.25 -2.17
CA GLN A 108 1.00 -21.58 -1.55
C GLN A 108 -0.34 -22.27 -1.76
N HIS A 109 -1.45 -21.52 -1.75
CA HIS A 109 -2.80 -22.10 -1.70
C HIS A 109 -3.58 -21.99 -3.01
N PHE A 110 -3.18 -21.09 -3.93
CA PHE A 110 -3.98 -20.78 -5.11
C PHE A 110 -3.15 -20.84 -6.41
N SER A 111 -3.65 -21.57 -7.40
CA SER A 111 -3.04 -21.63 -8.74
C SER A 111 -3.31 -20.34 -9.51
N HIS A 112 -2.30 -19.80 -10.17
CA HIS A 112 -2.44 -18.59 -11.00
C HIS A 112 -3.39 -18.79 -12.20
N GLU A 113 -3.52 -20.01 -12.70
CA GLU A 113 -4.42 -20.33 -13.83
C GLU A 113 -5.90 -20.24 -13.45
N SER A 114 -6.23 -20.35 -12.17
CA SER A 114 -7.61 -20.42 -11.65
C SER A 114 -7.94 -19.31 -10.67
N THR A 115 -7.16 -18.21 -10.66
CA THR A 115 -7.25 -17.20 -9.61
C THR A 115 -7.23 -15.79 -10.19
N LEU A 116 -8.24 -15.01 -9.80
CA LEU A 116 -8.35 -13.58 -10.01
C LEU A 116 -8.06 -12.85 -8.68
N ILE A 117 -7.31 -11.76 -8.71
CA ILE A 117 -7.02 -10.95 -7.52
C ILE A 117 -7.65 -9.57 -7.66
N LEU A 118 -8.60 -9.26 -6.79
CA LEU A 118 -9.19 -7.93 -6.63
C LEU A 118 -8.35 -7.12 -5.62
N ALA A 119 -7.82 -5.98 -6.05
CA ALA A 119 -6.97 -5.14 -5.21
C ALA A 119 -7.21 -3.64 -5.42
N ALA A 120 -7.19 -2.87 -4.33
CA ALA A 120 -7.14 -1.42 -4.35
C ALA A 120 -5.73 -0.94 -4.68
N ASN A 121 -4.73 -1.52 -4.01
CA ASN A 121 -3.33 -1.19 -4.26
C ASN A 121 -2.69 -2.15 -5.29
N TRP A 122 -3.31 -2.20 -6.47
CA TRP A 122 -3.05 -3.19 -7.52
C TRP A 122 -1.60 -3.21 -8.02
N HIS A 123 -0.85 -2.11 -7.95
CA HIS A 123 0.55 -2.06 -8.40
C HIS A 123 1.46 -3.01 -7.61
N HIS A 124 1.21 -3.21 -6.32
CA HIS A 124 1.97 -4.18 -5.52
C HIS A 124 1.67 -5.60 -6.00
N VAL A 125 0.40 -5.91 -6.23
CA VAL A 125 -0.01 -7.23 -6.75
C VAL A 125 0.59 -7.47 -8.13
N GLU A 126 0.51 -6.51 -9.05
CA GLU A 126 1.09 -6.62 -10.39
C GLU A 126 2.60 -6.89 -10.34
N TYR A 127 3.33 -6.23 -9.44
CA TYR A 127 4.78 -6.39 -9.34
C TYR A 127 5.20 -7.72 -8.70
N TYR A 128 4.53 -8.17 -7.64
CA TYR A 128 4.94 -9.33 -6.84
C TYR A 128 4.24 -10.65 -7.23
N LEU A 129 3.11 -10.56 -7.95
CA LEU A 129 2.29 -11.64 -8.47
C LEU A 129 1.97 -11.46 -9.98
N PRO A 130 2.98 -11.24 -10.84
CA PRO A 130 2.76 -10.92 -12.26
C PRO A 130 2.06 -12.04 -13.05
N GLU A 131 2.13 -13.28 -12.58
CA GLU A 131 1.49 -14.44 -13.19
C GLU A 131 -0.03 -14.53 -12.93
N TYR A 132 -0.55 -13.80 -11.95
CA TYR A 132 -1.98 -13.82 -11.60
C TYR A 132 -2.76 -12.78 -12.40
N THR A 133 -3.99 -13.12 -12.78
CA THR A 133 -4.91 -12.11 -13.31
C THR A 133 -5.35 -11.20 -12.17
N HIS A 134 -5.26 -9.89 -12.36
CA HIS A 134 -5.64 -8.91 -11.35
C HIS A 134 -6.70 -7.95 -11.86
N LEU A 135 -7.57 -7.51 -10.97
CA LEU A 135 -8.65 -6.57 -11.22
C LEU A 135 -8.51 -5.39 -10.25
N PRO A 136 -8.27 -4.16 -10.75
CA PRO A 136 -8.17 -3.00 -9.88
C PRO A 136 -9.55 -2.60 -9.34
N PHE A 137 -9.62 -2.26 -8.05
CA PHE A 137 -10.77 -1.63 -7.42
C PHE A 137 -10.35 -0.28 -6.84
N ASN A 138 -10.60 0.80 -7.58
CA ASN A 138 -10.10 2.10 -7.14
C ASN A 138 -10.97 2.64 -5.99
N ILE A 139 -10.32 3.09 -4.92
CA ILE A 139 -10.95 3.87 -3.83
C ILE A 139 -10.40 5.29 -3.93
N GLY A 140 -11.27 6.30 -3.85
CA GLY A 140 -10.89 7.70 -3.88
C GLY A 140 -9.95 8.05 -2.73
N SER A 141 -8.93 8.84 -3.02
CA SER A 141 -7.85 9.12 -2.07
C SER A 141 -8.33 9.99 -0.91
N LYS A 142 -7.69 9.88 0.27
CA LYS A 142 -8.04 10.59 1.52
C LYS A 142 -8.19 12.12 1.44
N TRP A 143 -7.77 12.75 0.34
CA TRP A 143 -7.82 14.21 0.13
C TRP A 143 -8.56 14.61 -1.15
N GLU A 144 -9.27 13.67 -1.77
CA GLU A 144 -10.12 13.90 -2.93
C GLU A 144 -11.60 14.00 -2.49
N HIS A 145 -12.45 14.56 -3.34
CA HIS A 145 -13.87 14.75 -3.02
C HIS A 145 -14.60 13.40 -2.79
N ASP A 146 -14.05 12.33 -3.32
CA ASP A 146 -14.52 10.94 -3.25
C ASP A 146 -13.69 10.08 -2.28
N ALA A 147 -13.02 10.70 -1.30
CA ALA A 147 -12.23 9.99 -0.28
C ALA A 147 -12.99 8.82 0.35
N GLY A 148 -12.47 7.61 0.19
CA GLY A 148 -13.09 6.39 0.72
C GLY A 148 -14.32 5.88 -0.05
N ALA A 149 -14.73 6.57 -1.12
CA ALA A 149 -15.74 6.09 -2.05
C ALA A 149 -15.07 5.34 -3.22
N PRO A 150 -15.73 4.33 -3.79
CA PRO A 150 -15.23 3.66 -4.99
C PRO A 150 -15.10 4.66 -6.16
N ALA A 151 -13.88 4.82 -6.67
CA ALA A 151 -13.50 5.75 -7.73
C ALA A 151 -13.30 5.02 -9.07
N ASN A 152 -14.15 4.03 -9.37
CA ASN A 152 -14.08 3.31 -10.63
C ASN A 152 -14.47 4.26 -11.78
N ALA A 153 -13.47 4.79 -12.48
CA ALA A 153 -13.63 5.72 -13.61
C ALA A 153 -14.38 5.12 -14.82
N ARG A 154 -14.74 3.84 -14.78
CA ARG A 154 -15.60 3.19 -15.76
C ARG A 154 -16.72 2.44 -15.04
N PRO A 155 -18.01 2.76 -15.30
CA PRO A 155 -19.12 1.90 -14.91
C PRO A 155 -19.12 0.68 -15.85
N GLN A 156 -18.15 -0.22 -15.69
CA GLN A 156 -18.28 -1.56 -16.24
C GLN A 156 -18.74 -2.42 -15.10
N VAL A 157 -20.04 -2.69 -15.07
CA VAL A 157 -20.55 -3.88 -14.37
C VAL A 157 -19.91 -5.06 -15.08
N ILE A 158 -18.79 -5.54 -14.56
CA ILE A 158 -18.17 -6.75 -15.08
C ILE A 158 -18.93 -7.89 -14.44
N ASN A 159 -20.05 -8.28 -15.05
CA ASN A 159 -20.72 -9.54 -14.73
C ASN A 159 -20.11 -10.60 -15.62
N ALA A 160 -19.20 -11.38 -15.06
CA ALA A 160 -18.39 -12.26 -15.85
C ALA A 160 -18.11 -13.55 -15.09
N ASN A 161 -18.31 -14.66 -15.78
CA ASN A 161 -17.76 -15.92 -15.33
C ASN A 161 -16.22 -15.76 -15.32
N PRO A 162 -15.51 -16.16 -14.26
CA PRO A 162 -14.05 -16.07 -14.19
C PRO A 162 -13.32 -16.64 -15.43
N THR A 163 -13.90 -17.62 -16.12
CA THR A 163 -13.37 -18.15 -17.40
C THR A 163 -13.29 -17.12 -18.52
N SER A 164 -14.13 -16.08 -18.49
CA SER A 164 -14.07 -14.96 -19.45
C SER A 164 -12.81 -14.10 -19.31
N PHE A 165 -12.12 -14.19 -18.17
CA PHE A 165 -10.80 -13.60 -17.97
C PHE A 165 -9.66 -14.52 -18.43
N GLY A 166 -9.98 -15.64 -19.08
CA GLY A 166 -8.99 -16.64 -19.52
C GLY A 166 -8.55 -17.60 -18.41
N LEU A 167 -9.27 -17.62 -17.28
CA LEU A 167 -8.99 -18.53 -16.17
C LEU A 167 -9.55 -19.93 -16.45
N SER A 168 -8.87 -20.94 -15.93
CA SER A 168 -9.30 -22.33 -15.93
C SER A 168 -9.81 -22.73 -14.55
N SER A 169 -10.75 -23.66 -14.48
CA SER A 169 -11.20 -24.19 -13.19
C SER A 169 -10.10 -25.01 -12.49
N ASN A 170 -10.04 -24.92 -11.16
CA ASN A 170 -9.16 -25.72 -10.32
C ASN A 170 -9.59 -27.21 -10.30
N ALA A 171 -8.89 -28.05 -9.53
CA ALA A 171 -9.19 -29.48 -9.41
C ALA A 171 -10.61 -29.77 -8.88
N GLN A 172 -11.25 -28.81 -8.21
CA GLN A 172 -12.60 -28.87 -7.68
C GLN A 172 -13.65 -28.30 -8.65
N GLY A 173 -13.25 -27.88 -9.86
CA GLY A 173 -14.15 -27.26 -10.83
C GLY A 173 -14.50 -25.81 -10.50
N GLN A 174 -13.70 -25.15 -9.66
CA GLN A 174 -13.96 -23.79 -9.17
C GLN A 174 -12.93 -22.79 -9.68
N THR A 175 -13.32 -21.53 -9.79
CA THR A 175 -12.37 -20.42 -9.94
C THR A 175 -12.36 -19.57 -8.68
N ILE A 176 -11.20 -19.03 -8.33
CA ILE A 176 -11.00 -18.28 -7.09
C ILE A 176 -10.94 -16.79 -7.38
N VAL A 177 -11.64 -15.98 -6.60
CA VAL A 177 -11.48 -14.52 -6.59
C VAL A 177 -11.01 -14.09 -5.22
N ILE A 178 -9.78 -13.58 -5.14
CA ILE A 178 -9.15 -13.14 -3.90
C ILE A 178 -9.43 -11.65 -3.71
N VAL A 179 -9.87 -11.27 -2.52
CA VAL A 179 -9.97 -9.87 -2.08
C VAL A 179 -8.70 -9.55 -1.29
N PHE A 180 -7.76 -8.86 -1.95
CA PHE A 180 -6.40 -8.68 -1.43
C PHE A 180 -6.35 -7.69 -0.25
N ASP A 181 -7.00 -6.54 -0.42
CA ASP A 181 -6.98 -5.45 0.55
C ASP A 181 -8.20 -5.52 1.48
N PRO A 182 -8.03 -5.62 2.81
CA PRO A 182 -9.14 -5.81 3.74
C PRO A 182 -10.11 -4.62 3.81
N GLU A 183 -9.65 -3.42 3.42
CA GLU A 183 -10.50 -2.24 3.28
C GLU A 183 -11.57 -2.40 2.20
N LEU A 184 -11.41 -3.34 1.27
CA LEU A 184 -12.41 -3.65 0.26
C LEU A 184 -13.62 -4.39 0.82
N ASN A 185 -13.51 -5.00 2.00
CA ASN A 185 -14.58 -5.82 2.58
C ASN A 185 -15.87 -5.03 2.84
N ILE A 186 -15.79 -3.71 3.05
CA ILE A 186 -16.97 -2.87 3.22
C ILE A 186 -17.82 -2.75 1.94
N PHE A 187 -17.25 -3.08 0.78
CA PHE A 187 -17.90 -3.06 -0.52
C PHE A 187 -18.36 -4.46 -0.99
N ASN A 188 -18.13 -5.49 -0.17
CA ASN A 188 -18.57 -6.85 -0.45
C ASN A 188 -20.05 -7.02 -0.05
N GLU A 189 -20.92 -7.28 -1.03
CA GLU A 189 -22.36 -7.47 -0.78
C GLU A 189 -22.72 -8.94 -0.48
N THR A 190 -21.79 -9.88 -0.68
CA THR A 190 -22.00 -11.33 -0.48
C THR A 190 -21.05 -11.91 0.56
N VAL A 191 -21.09 -11.34 1.76
CA VAL A 191 -20.20 -11.71 2.88
C VAL A 191 -20.38 -13.18 3.28
N ASP A 192 -21.60 -13.70 3.20
CA ASP A 192 -21.96 -15.10 3.49
C ASP A 192 -21.32 -16.13 2.55
N ARG A 193 -20.82 -15.69 1.39
CA ARG A 193 -20.11 -16.51 0.40
C ARG A 193 -18.59 -16.33 0.46
N THR A 194 -18.10 -15.54 1.41
CA THR A 194 -16.68 -15.26 1.58
C THR A 194 -16.05 -16.36 2.41
N ASN A 195 -14.93 -16.87 1.93
CA ASN A 195 -14.07 -17.79 2.65
C ASN A 195 -12.87 -17.00 3.19
N GLU A 196 -12.34 -17.46 4.31
CA GLU A 196 -11.23 -16.84 5.00
C GLU A 196 -10.04 -17.81 5.03
N LEU A 197 -8.85 -17.29 4.77
CA LEU A 197 -7.59 -17.99 4.95
C LEU A 197 -6.76 -17.21 5.98
N GLU A 198 -6.43 -17.85 7.10
CA GLU A 198 -5.60 -17.25 8.15
C GLU A 198 -4.17 -16.99 7.64
N LEU A 199 -3.64 -15.82 8.01
CA LEU A 199 -2.28 -15.39 7.66
C LEU A 199 -1.29 -15.65 8.80
N ALA A 200 -0.01 -15.84 8.43
CA ALA A 200 1.03 -16.28 9.37
C ALA A 200 1.23 -15.34 10.57
N HIS A 201 1.16 -14.02 10.36
CA HIS A 201 1.29 -13.02 11.41
C HIS A 201 -0.04 -12.37 11.82
N GLY A 202 -1.15 -13.07 11.55
CA GLY A 202 -2.49 -12.66 11.92
C GLY A 202 -3.23 -11.89 10.82
N GLY A 203 -4.54 -11.80 11.00
CA GLY A 203 -5.46 -11.34 9.97
C GLY A 203 -5.80 -12.44 8.97
N GLU A 204 -6.66 -12.09 8.02
CA GLU A 204 -7.29 -13.04 7.11
C GLU A 204 -7.16 -12.54 5.67
N LEU A 205 -7.02 -13.48 4.75
CA LEU A 205 -7.17 -13.27 3.31
C LEU A 205 -8.55 -13.78 2.90
N HIS A 206 -9.37 -12.88 2.37
CA HIS A 206 -10.73 -13.20 1.96
C HIS A 206 -10.76 -13.65 0.50
N TYR A 207 -11.57 -14.67 0.19
CA TYR A 207 -11.73 -15.14 -1.18
C TYR A 207 -13.10 -15.75 -1.44
N PHE A 208 -13.53 -15.70 -2.70
CA PHE A 208 -14.70 -16.41 -3.20
C PHE A 208 -14.26 -17.66 -3.96
N ALA A 209 -14.92 -18.78 -3.71
CA ALA A 209 -14.82 -19.97 -4.54
C ALA A 209 -16.06 -20.04 -5.43
N LEU A 210 -15.88 -19.80 -6.74
CA LEU A 210 -16.94 -19.67 -7.72
C LEU A 210 -17.10 -20.98 -8.48
N ALA A 211 -18.31 -21.52 -8.50
CA ALA A 211 -18.68 -22.63 -9.37
C ALA A 211 -18.80 -22.18 -10.83
N GLU A 212 -18.95 -23.13 -11.76
CA GLU A 212 -19.06 -22.86 -13.20
C GLU A 212 -20.24 -21.94 -13.56
N ASP A 213 -21.34 -22.01 -12.82
CA ASP A 213 -22.53 -21.17 -13.02
C ASP A 213 -22.52 -19.89 -12.17
N ASP A 214 -21.55 -19.72 -11.27
CA ASP A 214 -21.45 -18.52 -10.44
C ASP A 214 -20.86 -17.36 -11.26
N HIS A 215 -21.41 -16.17 -11.06
CA HIS A 215 -20.93 -14.96 -11.71
C HIS A 215 -20.33 -14.00 -10.69
N PHE A 216 -19.07 -13.59 -10.92
CA PHE A 216 -18.52 -12.47 -10.17
C PHE A 216 -19.03 -11.18 -10.80
N TYR A 217 -19.52 -10.25 -9.97
CA TYR A 217 -19.81 -8.90 -10.42
C TYR A 217 -18.92 -7.88 -9.74
N LEU A 218 -18.42 -6.95 -10.56
CA LEU A 218 -17.76 -5.74 -10.11
C LEU A 218 -18.61 -4.54 -10.50
N GLY A 219 -19.24 -3.89 -9.52
CA GLY A 219 -20.09 -2.72 -9.70
C GLY A 219 -19.33 -1.38 -9.57
N SER A 220 -20.07 -0.28 -9.71
CA SER A 220 -19.54 1.07 -9.52
C SER A 220 -19.20 1.39 -8.07
N GLY A 221 -19.72 0.62 -7.10
CA GLY A 221 -19.44 0.84 -5.69
C GLY A 221 -19.45 -0.40 -4.80
N SER A 222 -19.49 -1.58 -5.40
CA SER A 222 -19.56 -2.85 -4.69
C SER A 222 -19.10 -4.00 -5.56
N PHE A 223 -18.92 -5.16 -4.94
CA PHE A 223 -18.64 -6.41 -5.62
C PHE A 223 -19.27 -7.58 -4.87
N GLY A 224 -19.37 -8.72 -5.55
CA GLY A 224 -19.86 -9.93 -4.94
C GLY A 224 -20.10 -11.04 -5.95
N VAL A 225 -20.90 -12.02 -5.53
CA VAL A 225 -21.25 -13.21 -6.33
C VAL A 225 -22.75 -13.24 -6.63
N LEU A 226 -23.10 -13.33 -7.91
CA LEU A 226 -24.48 -13.57 -8.32
C LEU A 226 -24.71 -15.07 -8.44
N LEU A 227 -25.85 -15.52 -7.90
CA LEU A 227 -26.36 -16.86 -8.16
C LEU A 227 -26.88 -16.96 -9.61
N PRO A 228 -26.84 -18.17 -10.20
CA PRO A 228 -27.50 -18.45 -11.47
C PRO A 228 -29.02 -18.19 -11.44
#